data_AF-M6QRM3-F1
#
_entry.id   AF-M6QRM3-F1
#
_cell.length_a   1.000
_cell.length_b   1.000
_cell.length_c   1.000
_cell.angle_alpha   90.00
_cell.angle_beta   90.00
_cell.angle_gamma   90.00
#
_symmetry.space_group_name_H-M   'P 1'
#
loop_
_entity.id
_entity.type
_entity.pdbx_description
1 polymer ?
#
loop_
_entity_poly.entity_id
_entity_poly.type
_entity_poly.pdbx_seq_one_letter_code
_entity_poly.pdbx_strand_id
1 'polypeptide(L)'
;MNVKIFICLFLEILLLVYAVNAQPKDEALNDDLKRKVTEQVERIKTISGISEWRFGELPATSSDPILELEKIGMVSIPYLIPYLSDTSPTQAKRALGNGRTRIATVNEYIGYIISRITNHHFYLSKGKDDEGDDDATGDQLTDSLDDPNKIREFQTQIADWYKKNKHRSLGERKLDDLDDVFHYNRLAAYSWLGQSKRKEYRLPLENKIKKLLKGEVNSSKDSEMVECARALSQIGDPKSTAVVRKVTDHLSYWIYMQYRPSEEGRSAGGSSDIPELFGAYKALAKLGQKKEALIRLKELERKYLKEMEQHTQNEFIKNLKEAEKW
;
A
#
# COMPACT_ATOMS: atom_id res chain seq x y z
N MET A 1 3.95 -11.81 64.46
CA MET A 1 3.88 -11.46 63.02
C MET A 1 4.55 -12.58 62.23
N ASN A 2 3.86 -13.18 61.27
CA ASN A 2 4.28 -14.42 60.62
C ASN A 2 5.47 -14.14 59.67
N VAL A 3 6.61 -14.81 59.85
CA VAL A 3 7.86 -14.53 59.09
C VAL A 3 7.66 -14.59 57.58
N LYS A 4 6.73 -15.44 57.10
CA LYS A 4 6.32 -15.51 55.69
C LYS A 4 5.69 -14.23 55.16
N ILE A 5 4.85 -13.56 55.97
CA ILE A 5 4.19 -12.30 55.59
C ILE A 5 5.23 -11.18 55.48
N PHE A 6 6.23 -11.17 56.36
CA PHE A 6 7.30 -10.18 56.33
C PHE A 6 8.20 -10.35 55.10
N ILE A 7 8.53 -11.60 54.72
CA ILE A 7 9.33 -11.89 53.51
C ILE A 7 8.57 -11.49 52.24
N CYS A 8 7.27 -11.76 52.14
CA CYS A 8 6.45 -11.35 50.99
C CYS A 8 6.38 -9.83 50.84
N LEU A 9 6.11 -9.10 51.94
CA LEU A 9 6.08 -7.63 51.91
C LEU A 9 7.45 -7.03 51.57
N PHE A 10 8.54 -7.62 52.07
CA PHE A 10 9.89 -7.15 51.76
C PHE A 10 10.26 -7.37 50.29
N LEU A 11 9.88 -8.50 49.69
CA LEU A 11 10.09 -8.80 48.28
C LEU A 11 9.25 -7.88 47.36
N GLU A 12 8.01 -7.58 47.72
CA GLU A 12 7.17 -6.64 46.94
C GLU A 12 7.74 -5.22 46.94
N ILE A 13 8.20 -4.73 48.10
CA ILE A 13 8.86 -3.43 48.21
C ILE A 13 10.18 -3.42 47.43
N LEU A 14 10.97 -4.50 47.51
CA LEU A 14 12.24 -4.61 46.79
C LEU A 14 12.02 -4.61 45.26
N LEU A 15 10.97 -5.29 44.78
CA LEU A 15 10.59 -5.32 43.36
C LEU A 15 10.08 -3.95 42.89
N LEU A 16 9.30 -3.23 43.70
CA LEU A 16 8.86 -1.86 43.43
C LEU A 16 10.04 -0.88 43.36
N VAL A 17 11.01 -1.00 44.29
CA VAL A 17 12.22 -0.17 44.29
C VAL A 17 13.11 -0.48 43.08
N TYR A 18 13.21 -1.73 42.66
CA TYR A 18 13.91 -2.10 41.42
C TYR A 18 13.20 -1.59 40.16
N ALA A 19 11.86 -1.61 40.13
CA ALA A 19 11.07 -1.10 39.01
C ALA A 19 11.18 0.43 38.89
N VAL A 20 11.17 1.16 40.02
CA VAL A 20 11.37 2.63 40.05
C VAL A 20 12.80 3.02 39.68
N ASN A 21 13.80 2.21 40.07
CA ASN A 21 15.21 2.45 39.71
C ASN A 21 15.62 1.96 38.30
N ALA A 22 14.72 1.31 37.55
CA ALA A 22 14.96 0.93 36.15
C ALA A 22 14.68 2.08 35.15
N GLN A 23 13.99 3.14 35.58
CA GLN A 23 13.64 4.32 34.76
C GLN A 23 14.79 5.13 34.13
N PRO A 24 15.99 5.31 34.75
CA PRO A 24 16.99 6.23 34.20
C PRO A 24 17.64 5.74 32.89
N LYS A 25 17.56 4.44 32.56
CA LYS A 25 18.08 3.92 31.28
C LYS A 25 17.17 4.21 30.10
N ASP A 26 15.85 4.20 30.32
CA ASP A 26 14.86 4.44 29.28
C ASP A 26 14.75 5.93 28.93
N GLU A 27 14.90 6.82 29.92
CA GLU A 27 14.97 8.27 29.70
C GLU A 27 16.23 8.69 28.93
N ALA A 28 17.41 8.20 29.34
CA ALA A 28 18.67 8.50 28.65
C ALA A 28 18.69 7.97 27.20
N LEU A 29 18.08 6.80 26.96
CA LEU A 29 17.94 6.23 25.61
C LEU A 29 16.98 7.06 24.74
N ASN A 30 15.88 7.54 25.31
CA ASN A 30 14.93 8.41 24.61
C ASN A 30 15.54 9.77 24.25
N ASP A 31 16.35 10.35 25.15
CA ASP A 31 17.06 11.60 24.88
C ASP A 31 18.12 11.46 23.79
N ASP A 32 18.88 10.36 23.78
CA ASP A 32 19.84 10.07 22.71
C ASP A 32 19.14 9.88 21.36
N LEU A 33 18.03 9.14 21.33
CA LEU A 33 17.24 8.92 20.13
C LEU A 33 16.64 10.23 19.60
N LYS A 34 16.05 11.04 20.50
CA LYS A 34 15.53 12.36 20.15
C LYS A 34 16.61 13.25 19.54
N ARG A 35 17.78 13.31 20.18
CA ARG A 35 18.94 14.07 19.67
C ARG A 35 19.33 13.61 18.27
N LYS A 36 19.50 12.31 18.06
CA LYS A 36 19.87 11.74 16.75
C LYS A 36 18.85 12.08 15.66
N VAL A 37 17.56 11.97 15.96
CA VAL A 37 16.50 12.36 15.02
C VAL A 37 16.59 13.84 14.69
N THR A 38 16.67 14.72 15.72
CA THR A 38 16.80 16.17 15.52
C THR A 38 18.02 16.53 14.67
N GLU A 39 19.18 15.92 14.92
CA GLU A 39 20.39 16.15 14.13
C GLU A 39 20.19 15.80 12.64
N GLN A 40 19.52 14.68 12.34
CA GLN A 40 19.24 14.32 10.95
C GLN A 40 18.22 15.26 10.31
N VAL A 41 17.20 15.71 11.06
CA VAL A 41 16.23 16.69 10.55
C VAL A 41 16.89 18.04 10.24
N GLU A 42 17.83 18.51 11.06
CA GLU A 42 18.59 19.72 10.74
C GLU A 42 19.43 19.55 9.48
N ARG A 43 20.01 18.36 9.24
CA ARG A 43 20.73 18.05 8.00
C ARG A 43 19.81 18.02 6.76
N ILE A 44 18.51 17.74 6.90
CA ILE A 44 17.54 17.79 5.78
C ILE A 44 17.50 19.20 5.16
N LYS A 45 17.65 20.26 5.96
CA LYS A 45 17.67 21.66 5.46
C LYS A 45 18.79 21.91 4.45
N THR A 46 19.87 21.12 4.51
CA THR A 46 21.03 21.20 3.61
C THR A 46 20.91 20.33 2.37
N ILE A 47 19.87 19.49 2.26
CA ILE A 47 19.59 18.73 1.04
C ILE A 47 19.36 19.71 -0.11
N SER A 48 20.03 19.44 -1.22
CA SER A 48 19.96 20.23 -2.45
C SER A 48 19.68 19.32 -3.64
N GLY A 49 19.31 19.93 -4.77
CA GLY A 49 18.99 19.22 -6.01
C GLY A 49 17.70 19.74 -6.64
N ILE A 50 17.39 19.21 -7.82
CA ILE A 50 16.18 19.54 -8.56
C ILE A 50 15.49 18.24 -8.96
N SER A 51 14.18 18.15 -8.74
CA SER A 51 13.33 17.07 -9.25
C SER A 51 12.12 17.67 -9.97
N GLU A 52 11.63 17.02 -11.01
CA GLU A 52 10.37 17.46 -11.61
C GLU A 52 9.17 17.02 -10.76
N TRP A 53 8.25 17.96 -10.53
CA TRP A 53 7.00 17.75 -9.81
C TRP A 53 6.22 16.55 -10.33
N ARG A 54 6.25 16.33 -11.66
CA ARG A 54 5.51 15.24 -12.32
C ARG A 54 5.95 13.84 -11.90
N PHE A 55 7.17 13.69 -11.37
CA PHE A 55 7.65 12.41 -10.86
C PHE A 55 7.26 12.16 -9.39
N GLY A 56 6.64 13.13 -8.71
CA GLY A 56 6.24 13.00 -7.30
C GLY A 56 7.40 12.85 -6.31
N GLU A 57 8.64 12.75 -6.80
CA GLU A 57 9.83 12.53 -5.97
C GLU A 57 10.42 13.86 -5.48
N LEU A 58 10.77 13.90 -4.20
CA LEU A 58 11.60 14.97 -3.65
C LEU A 58 13.04 14.84 -4.18
N PRO A 59 13.80 15.94 -4.30
CA PRO A 59 15.20 15.85 -4.69
C PRO A 59 16.02 15.05 -3.66
N ALA A 60 16.99 14.26 -4.14
CA ALA A 60 17.96 13.55 -3.30
C ALA A 60 17.33 12.72 -2.17
N THR A 61 16.26 11.98 -2.48
CA THR A 61 15.58 11.03 -1.57
C THR A 61 16.46 9.88 -1.09
N SER A 62 17.64 9.71 -1.69
CA SER A 62 18.69 8.76 -1.27
C SER A 62 19.82 9.41 -0.47
N SER A 63 19.65 10.65 0.00
CA SER A 63 20.65 11.34 0.82
C SER A 63 20.80 10.73 2.22
N ASP A 64 22.01 10.83 2.76
CA ASP A 64 22.37 10.30 4.09
C ASP A 64 21.36 10.60 5.22
N PRO A 65 20.89 11.85 5.45
CA PRO A 65 19.96 12.11 6.55
C PRO A 65 18.65 11.34 6.44
N ILE A 66 18.16 11.07 5.22
CA ILE A 66 16.95 10.28 4.98
C ILE A 66 17.22 8.81 5.29
N LEU A 67 18.32 8.26 4.74
CA LEU A 67 18.68 6.86 4.93
C LEU A 67 18.99 6.53 6.40
N GLU A 68 19.63 7.44 7.13
CA GLU A 68 19.88 7.26 8.57
C GLU A 68 18.58 7.27 9.39
N LEU A 69 17.61 8.14 9.07
CA LEU A 69 16.29 8.12 9.71
C LEU A 69 15.51 6.84 9.41
N GLU A 70 15.58 6.34 8.17
CA GLU A 70 15.00 5.05 7.78
C GLU A 70 15.64 3.87 8.53
N LYS A 71 16.95 3.93 8.74
CA LYS A 71 17.71 2.92 9.48
C LYS A 71 17.40 2.93 10.98
N ILE A 72 17.16 4.09 11.57
CA ILE A 72 16.61 4.19 12.93
C ILE A 72 15.22 3.53 12.96
N GLY A 73 14.43 3.73 11.91
CA GLY A 73 13.19 3.01 11.67
C GLY A 73 12.05 3.44 12.58
N MET A 74 11.08 2.53 12.82
CA MET A 74 9.80 2.84 13.48
C MET A 74 9.92 3.61 14.80
N VAL A 75 10.98 3.43 15.57
CA VAL A 75 11.17 4.12 16.86
C VAL A 75 11.39 5.63 16.73
N SER A 76 11.76 6.14 15.55
CA SER A 76 11.92 7.58 15.30
C SER A 76 10.60 8.30 15.08
N ILE A 77 9.52 7.59 14.72
CA ILE A 77 8.24 8.20 14.31
C ILE A 77 7.71 9.24 15.32
N PRO A 78 7.63 8.97 16.63
CA PRO A 78 7.17 9.96 17.61
C PRO A 78 7.97 11.27 17.60
N TYR A 79 9.27 11.19 17.30
CA TYR A 79 10.17 12.34 17.27
C TYR A 79 10.13 13.07 15.92
N LEU A 80 9.65 12.43 14.85
CA LEU A 80 9.47 13.02 13.52
C LEU A 80 8.13 13.76 13.40
N ILE A 81 7.07 13.29 14.05
CA ILE A 81 5.71 13.87 13.98
C ILE A 81 5.69 15.41 14.18
N PRO A 82 6.37 15.99 15.20
CA PRO A 82 6.38 17.44 15.40
C PRO A 82 6.93 18.23 14.20
N TYR A 83 7.88 17.65 13.45
CA TYR A 83 8.50 18.30 12.30
C TYR A 83 7.60 18.33 11.05
N LEU A 84 6.42 17.71 11.07
CA LEU A 84 5.39 17.94 10.04
C LEU A 84 4.89 19.38 10.02
N SER A 85 5.09 20.14 11.10
CA SER A 85 4.81 21.57 11.16
C SER A 85 6.00 22.45 10.76
N ASP A 86 7.18 21.86 10.48
CA ASP A 86 8.37 22.62 10.10
C ASP A 86 8.35 22.95 8.60
N THR A 87 7.90 24.17 8.28
CA THR A 87 7.85 24.68 6.90
C THR A 87 9.15 25.37 6.48
N SER A 88 10.24 25.21 7.25
CA SER A 88 11.54 25.79 6.90
C SER A 88 11.97 25.36 5.50
N PRO A 89 12.51 26.27 4.69
CA PRO A 89 12.99 25.93 3.35
C PRO A 89 14.24 25.04 3.43
N THR A 90 14.32 24.09 2.51
CA THR A 90 15.57 23.36 2.21
C THR A 90 16.32 24.05 1.07
N GLN A 91 17.47 23.50 0.66
CA GLN A 91 18.17 23.95 -0.55
C GLN A 91 17.66 23.25 -1.83
N ALA A 92 16.72 22.31 -1.69
CA ALA A 92 16.16 21.52 -2.77
C ALA A 92 15.01 22.25 -3.47
N LYS A 93 14.87 22.04 -4.78
CA LYS A 93 13.84 22.68 -5.61
C LYS A 93 13.04 21.64 -6.39
N ARG A 94 11.73 21.86 -6.50
CA ARG A 94 10.81 21.09 -7.34
C ARG A 94 10.47 21.91 -8.58
N ALA A 95 10.73 21.37 -9.76
CA ALA A 95 10.32 21.98 -11.03
C ALA A 95 8.85 21.70 -11.28
N LEU A 96 8.04 22.75 -11.23
CA LEU A 96 6.65 22.73 -11.66
C LEU A 96 6.69 22.75 -13.20
N GLY A 97 6.09 21.76 -13.87
CA GLY A 97 6.23 21.51 -15.32
C GLY A 97 5.82 22.65 -16.28
N ASN A 98 5.59 23.86 -15.77
CA ASN A 98 5.44 25.14 -16.48
C ASN A 98 6.73 26.00 -16.44
N GLY A 99 7.88 25.42 -16.07
CA GLY A 99 9.17 26.11 -15.98
C GLY A 99 9.40 26.87 -14.68
N ARG A 100 8.43 26.86 -13.74
CA ARG A 100 8.62 27.45 -12.41
C ARG A 100 9.29 26.46 -11.47
N THR A 101 9.95 26.95 -10.43
CA THR A 101 10.48 26.12 -9.35
C THR A 101 9.88 26.53 -8.01
N ARG A 102 9.63 25.54 -7.14
CA ARG A 102 9.24 25.74 -5.74
C ARG A 102 10.33 25.17 -4.85
N ILE A 103 10.67 25.86 -3.76
CA ILE A 103 11.60 25.32 -2.76
C ILE A 103 10.88 24.23 -1.95
N ALA A 104 11.51 23.08 -1.81
CA ALA A 104 11.02 22.01 -0.95
C ALA A 104 11.19 22.38 0.52
N THR A 105 10.27 21.94 1.36
CA THR A 105 10.20 22.28 2.79
C THR A 105 10.56 21.07 3.66
N VAL A 106 10.98 21.31 4.90
CA VAL A 106 11.36 20.21 5.82
C VAL A 106 10.20 19.25 6.00
N ASN A 107 8.98 19.73 6.25
CA ASN A 107 7.82 18.89 6.46
C ASN A 107 7.48 17.97 5.26
N GLU A 108 7.68 18.39 4.01
CA GLU A 108 7.55 17.52 2.83
C GLU A 108 8.48 16.30 2.93
N TYR A 109 9.76 16.52 3.30
CA TYR A 109 10.71 15.43 3.52
C TYR A 109 10.31 14.56 4.72
N ILE A 110 9.83 15.14 5.81
CA ILE A 110 9.38 14.38 6.98
C ILE A 110 8.19 13.48 6.65
N GLY A 111 7.19 14.00 5.91
CA GLY A 111 6.05 13.19 5.45
C GLY A 111 6.48 12.02 4.56
N TYR A 112 7.43 12.27 3.66
CA TYR A 112 8.04 11.23 2.82
C TYR A 112 8.76 10.16 3.67
N ILE A 113 9.62 10.57 4.60
CA ILE A 113 10.39 9.68 5.48
C ILE A 113 9.46 8.83 6.34
N ILE A 114 8.43 9.43 6.95
CA ILE A 114 7.43 8.70 7.74
C ILE A 114 6.75 7.63 6.87
N SER A 115 6.33 7.97 5.66
CA SER A 115 5.67 7.01 4.75
C SER A 115 6.60 5.83 4.39
N ARG A 116 7.91 6.09 4.24
CA ARG A 116 8.91 5.04 3.98
C ARG A 116 9.19 4.15 5.18
N ILE A 117 9.40 4.73 6.36
CA ILE A 117 9.65 3.98 7.60
C ILE A 117 8.46 3.07 7.93
N THR A 118 7.25 3.61 7.77
CA THR A 118 6.01 2.88 8.07
C THR A 118 5.65 1.87 6.99
N ASN A 119 6.12 2.10 5.75
CA ASN A 119 5.67 1.43 4.53
C ASN A 119 4.15 1.51 4.41
N HIS A 120 3.61 2.72 4.58
CA HIS A 120 2.18 3.00 4.59
C HIS A 120 1.95 4.43 4.09
N HIS A 121 0.92 4.61 3.26
CA HIS A 121 0.53 5.93 2.77
C HIS A 121 -0.57 6.49 3.66
N PHE A 122 -0.35 7.70 4.17
CA PHE A 122 -1.31 8.41 5.01
C PHE A 122 -2.16 9.37 4.18
N TYR A 123 -3.48 9.26 4.35
CA TYR A 123 -4.47 10.09 3.69
C TYR A 123 -5.52 10.56 4.70
N LEU A 124 -5.90 11.83 4.62
CA LEU A 124 -7.07 12.35 5.32
C LEU A 124 -8.29 12.19 4.40
N SER A 125 -9.24 11.37 4.84
CA SER A 125 -10.53 11.22 4.14
C SER A 125 -11.30 12.53 4.17
N LYS A 126 -11.97 12.88 3.07
CA LYS A 126 -12.91 14.02 3.04
C LYS A 126 -14.31 13.64 3.50
N GLY A 127 -14.47 12.45 4.07
CA GLY A 127 -15.73 11.88 4.50
C GLY A 127 -16.27 10.86 3.51
N LYS A 128 -17.60 10.73 3.50
CA LYS A 128 -18.32 9.92 2.53
C LYS A 128 -18.73 10.79 1.37
N ASP A 129 -18.71 10.23 0.16
CA ASP A 129 -19.30 10.88 -0.99
C ASP A 129 -20.85 10.86 -0.91
N ASP A 130 -21.50 11.46 -1.91
CA ASP A 130 -22.96 11.53 -2.01
C ASP A 130 -23.63 10.14 -2.13
N GLU A 131 -22.86 9.11 -2.45
CA GLU A 131 -23.31 7.71 -2.54
C GLU A 131 -23.11 6.96 -1.21
N GLY A 132 -22.51 7.63 -0.21
CA GLY A 132 -22.26 7.07 1.11
C GLY A 132 -21.03 6.17 1.16
N ASP A 133 -20.24 6.13 0.09
CA ASP A 133 -18.99 5.42 -0.02
C ASP A 133 -17.85 6.27 0.54
N ASP A 134 -16.82 5.61 1.09
CA ASP A 134 -15.68 6.33 1.66
C ASP A 134 -14.90 7.01 0.53
N ASP A 135 -14.66 8.32 0.66
CA ASP A 135 -13.96 9.09 -0.37
C ASP A 135 -12.52 8.57 -0.55
N ALA A 136 -12.30 7.94 -1.71
CA ALA A 136 -11.00 7.44 -2.15
C ALA A 136 -10.05 8.55 -2.64
N THR A 137 -10.50 9.82 -2.67
CA THR A 137 -9.77 11.02 -3.14
C THR A 137 -9.35 11.95 -2.00
N GLY A 138 -8.99 11.34 -0.87
CA GLY A 138 -8.47 12.01 0.31
C GLY A 138 -7.18 12.80 0.07
N ASP A 139 -6.88 13.69 1.00
CA ASP A 139 -5.68 14.51 0.98
C ASP A 139 -4.47 13.67 1.39
N GLN A 140 -3.46 13.58 0.53
CA GLN A 140 -2.25 12.79 0.80
C GLN A 140 -1.26 13.57 1.68
N LEU A 141 -0.63 12.88 2.63
CA LEU A 141 0.38 13.45 3.53
C LEU A 141 1.50 14.20 2.80
N THR A 142 1.95 13.73 1.65
CA THR A 142 3.07 14.35 0.92
C THR A 142 2.69 15.61 0.14
N ASP A 143 1.40 15.86 -0.08
CA ASP A 143 0.91 16.93 -0.95
C ASP A 143 0.08 17.99 -0.23
N SER A 144 -0.29 17.76 1.04
CA SER A 144 -1.25 18.58 1.80
C SER A 144 -0.67 19.18 3.09
N LEU A 145 0.63 19.52 3.08
CA LEU A 145 1.37 20.08 4.23
C LEU A 145 1.54 21.60 4.19
N ASP A 146 0.62 22.29 3.54
CA ASP A 146 0.51 23.76 3.49
C ASP A 146 -0.58 24.30 4.44
N ASP A 147 -1.55 23.48 4.85
CA ASP A 147 -2.61 23.83 5.79
C ASP A 147 -2.30 23.35 7.23
N PRO A 148 -2.14 24.26 8.21
CA PRO A 148 -1.92 23.91 9.62
C PRO A 148 -2.99 23.00 10.23
N ASN A 149 -4.24 23.05 9.76
CA ASN A 149 -5.29 22.14 10.25
C ASN A 149 -5.03 20.71 9.78
N LYS A 150 -4.78 20.52 8.47
CA LYS A 150 -4.43 19.21 7.91
C LYS A 150 -3.16 18.65 8.53
N ILE A 151 -2.15 19.48 8.77
CA ILE A 151 -0.93 19.06 9.47
C ILE A 151 -1.25 18.47 10.85
N ARG A 152 -2.12 19.12 11.64
CA ARG A 152 -2.52 18.61 12.96
C ARG A 152 -3.32 17.31 12.87
N GLU A 153 -4.18 17.18 11.86
CA GLU A 153 -4.92 15.95 11.61
C GLU A 153 -3.98 14.79 11.23
N PHE A 154 -3.02 15.03 10.33
CA PHE A 154 -1.99 14.04 9.99
C PHE A 154 -1.13 13.66 11.21
N GLN A 155 -0.70 14.63 12.01
CA GLN A 155 0.06 14.36 13.24
C GLN A 155 -0.71 13.42 14.17
N THR A 156 -2.02 13.65 14.32
CA THR A 156 -2.91 12.79 15.12
C THR A 156 -3.03 11.41 14.50
N GLN A 157 -3.34 11.32 13.20
CA GLN A 157 -3.50 10.07 12.47
C GLN A 157 -2.23 9.20 12.54
N ILE A 158 -1.06 9.80 12.34
CA ILE A 158 0.23 9.10 12.38
C ILE A 158 0.56 8.65 13.81
N ALA A 159 0.26 9.46 14.82
CA ALA A 159 0.46 9.08 16.22
C ALA A 159 -0.42 7.87 16.62
N ASP A 160 -1.69 7.89 16.22
CA ASP A 160 -2.63 6.79 16.46
C ASP A 160 -2.23 5.53 15.72
N TRP A 161 -1.86 5.67 14.43
CA TRP A 161 -1.34 4.56 13.65
C TRP A 161 -0.08 3.98 14.29
N TYR A 162 0.87 4.81 14.73
CA TYR A 162 2.09 4.36 15.40
C TYR A 162 1.76 3.60 16.70
N LYS A 163 0.86 4.14 17.53
CA LYS A 163 0.44 3.50 18.78
C LYS A 163 -0.15 2.10 18.54
N LYS A 164 -0.95 1.93 17.49
CA LYS A 164 -1.52 0.64 17.07
C LYS A 164 -0.45 -0.33 16.53
N ASN A 165 0.56 0.18 15.84
CA ASN A 165 1.42 -0.64 14.97
C ASN A 165 2.88 -0.78 15.41
N LYS A 166 3.35 -0.04 16.42
CA LYS A 166 4.78 0.01 16.84
C LYS A 166 5.41 -1.35 17.20
N HIS A 167 4.61 -2.32 17.64
CA HIS A 167 5.09 -3.66 18.01
C HIS A 167 4.67 -4.75 17.01
N ARG A 168 3.96 -4.37 15.94
CA ARG A 168 3.49 -5.30 14.92
C ARG A 168 4.55 -5.48 13.85
N SER A 169 4.72 -6.71 13.38
CA SER A 169 5.55 -7.02 12.23
C SER A 169 4.99 -6.35 10.97
N LEU A 170 5.86 -6.14 9.96
CA LEU A 170 5.41 -5.62 8.67
C LEU A 170 4.33 -6.50 8.04
N GLY A 171 4.41 -7.83 8.21
CA GLY A 171 3.39 -8.76 7.73
C GLY A 171 2.02 -8.51 8.33
N GLU A 172 1.92 -8.33 9.64
CA GLU A 172 0.66 -8.01 10.32
C GLU A 172 0.08 -6.68 9.85
N ARG A 173 0.93 -5.66 9.63
CA ARG A 173 0.48 -4.37 9.09
C ARG A 173 -0.04 -4.49 7.66
N LYS A 174 0.64 -5.26 6.81
CA LYS A 174 0.18 -5.54 5.44
C LYS A 174 -1.10 -6.36 5.37
N LEU A 175 -1.39 -7.17 6.38
CA LEU A 175 -2.69 -7.84 6.48
C LEU A 175 -3.81 -6.86 6.82
N ASP A 176 -3.58 -5.88 7.70
CA ASP A 176 -4.55 -4.80 7.96
C ASP A 176 -4.78 -3.94 6.70
N ASP A 177 -3.72 -3.64 5.95
CA ASP A 177 -3.80 -2.84 4.73
C ASP A 177 -4.68 -3.48 3.63
N LEU A 178 -5.04 -4.78 3.72
CA LEU A 178 -5.95 -5.43 2.76
C LEU A 178 -7.37 -4.83 2.76
N ASP A 179 -7.78 -4.23 3.87
CA ASP A 179 -9.09 -3.59 4.02
C ASP A 179 -8.95 -2.08 4.29
N ASP A 180 -7.79 -1.50 3.97
CA ASP A 180 -7.60 -0.05 4.02
C ASP A 180 -8.59 0.66 3.09
N VAL A 181 -9.03 1.86 3.48
CA VAL A 181 -9.96 2.68 2.68
C VAL A 181 -9.32 3.12 1.36
N PHE A 182 -8.00 3.37 1.37
CA PHE A 182 -7.27 3.85 0.21
C PHE A 182 -6.68 2.70 -0.59
N HIS A 183 -7.01 2.66 -1.88
CA HIS A 183 -6.60 1.58 -2.78
C HIS A 183 -5.07 1.45 -2.89
N TYR A 184 -4.30 2.54 -2.79
CA TYR A 184 -2.84 2.50 -2.83
C TYR A 184 -2.24 1.59 -1.75
N ASN A 185 -2.76 1.65 -0.52
CA ASN A 185 -2.33 0.77 0.57
C ASN A 185 -2.70 -0.69 0.29
N ARG A 186 -3.93 -0.93 -0.19
CA ARG A 186 -4.40 -2.29 -0.57
C ARG A 186 -3.52 -2.90 -1.66
N LEU A 187 -3.24 -2.15 -2.73
CA LEU A 187 -2.40 -2.58 -3.84
C LEU A 187 -0.96 -2.88 -3.40
N ALA A 188 -0.37 -2.00 -2.59
CA ALA A 188 0.95 -2.22 -2.01
C ALA A 188 0.98 -3.48 -1.12
N ALA A 189 -0.09 -3.73 -0.36
CA ALA A 189 -0.23 -4.93 0.46
C ALA A 189 -0.28 -6.20 -0.38
N TYR A 190 -1.10 -6.26 -1.43
CA TYR A 190 -1.17 -7.43 -2.33
C TYR A 190 0.21 -7.77 -2.89
N SER A 191 0.91 -6.77 -3.42
CA SER A 191 2.25 -6.91 -3.98
C SER A 191 3.24 -7.45 -2.95
N TRP A 192 3.30 -6.84 -1.76
CA TRP A 192 4.23 -7.26 -0.71
C TRP A 192 3.95 -8.67 -0.20
N LEU A 193 2.67 -9.00 0.06
CA LEU A 193 2.26 -10.32 0.54
C LEU A 193 2.59 -11.41 -0.49
N GLY A 194 2.36 -11.14 -1.77
CA GLY A 194 2.73 -12.05 -2.86
C GLY A 194 4.24 -12.28 -2.96
N GLN A 195 5.02 -11.20 -2.95
CA GLN A 195 6.49 -11.24 -3.04
C GLN A 195 7.14 -11.93 -1.83
N SER A 196 6.50 -11.90 -0.66
CA SER A 196 7.00 -12.60 0.52
C SER A 196 7.03 -14.13 0.35
N LYS A 197 6.22 -14.68 -0.57
CA LYS A 197 6.04 -16.12 -0.82
C LYS A 197 5.63 -16.94 0.40
N ARG A 198 5.12 -16.30 1.47
CA ARG A 198 4.71 -16.99 2.70
C ARG A 198 3.30 -17.56 2.55
N LYS A 199 3.16 -18.87 2.78
CA LYS A 199 1.89 -19.59 2.61
C LYS A 199 0.78 -19.13 3.56
N GLU A 200 1.14 -18.58 4.72
CA GLU A 200 0.18 -18.07 5.71
C GLU A 200 -0.68 -16.90 5.16
N TYR A 201 -0.15 -16.12 4.20
CA TYR A 201 -0.89 -15.01 3.59
C TYR A 201 -1.83 -15.43 2.47
N ARG A 202 -1.81 -16.70 2.06
CA ARG A 202 -2.71 -17.24 1.03
C ARG A 202 -4.17 -16.97 1.42
N LEU A 203 -4.60 -17.45 2.59
CA LEU A 203 -6.02 -17.42 2.96
C LEU A 203 -6.59 -16.00 3.07
N PRO A 204 -5.89 -15.00 3.67
CA PRO A 204 -6.30 -13.60 3.62
C PRO A 204 -6.56 -13.08 2.20
N LEU A 205 -5.65 -13.34 1.26
CA LEU A 205 -5.82 -12.94 -0.15
C LEU A 205 -7.00 -13.64 -0.83
N GLU A 206 -7.20 -14.94 -0.59
CA GLU A 206 -8.37 -15.66 -1.11
C GLU A 206 -9.68 -15.08 -0.55
N ASN A 207 -9.71 -14.70 0.72
CA ASN A 207 -10.88 -14.11 1.36
C ASN A 207 -11.16 -12.70 0.81
N LYS A 208 -10.12 -11.92 0.50
CA LYS A 208 -10.27 -10.64 -0.17
C LYS A 208 -10.94 -10.80 -1.54
N ILE A 209 -10.48 -11.74 -2.37
CA ILE A 209 -11.14 -12.04 -3.66
C ILE A 209 -12.62 -12.42 -3.45
N LYS A 210 -12.92 -13.28 -2.47
CA LYS A 210 -14.32 -13.66 -2.18
C LYS A 210 -15.18 -12.47 -1.76
N LYS A 211 -14.63 -11.50 -1.02
CA LYS A 211 -15.32 -10.26 -0.63
C LYS A 211 -15.56 -9.40 -1.87
N LEU A 212 -14.54 -9.19 -2.69
CA LEU A 212 -14.63 -8.43 -3.94
C LEU A 212 -15.72 -9.03 -4.84
N LEU A 213 -15.72 -10.34 -5.10
CA LEU A 213 -16.73 -11.01 -5.93
C LEU A 213 -18.19 -10.81 -5.49
N LYS A 214 -18.47 -10.45 -4.22
CA LYS A 214 -19.85 -10.24 -3.72
C LYS A 214 -20.41 -8.83 -3.89
N GLY A 215 -19.55 -7.83 -4.12
CA GLY A 215 -19.99 -6.43 -4.28
C GLY A 215 -20.53 -6.12 -5.67
N GLU A 216 -21.03 -4.90 -5.87
CA GLU A 216 -21.32 -4.37 -7.21
C GLU A 216 -20.06 -4.38 -8.08
N VAL A 217 -20.23 -4.37 -9.41
CA VAL A 217 -19.10 -4.45 -10.33
C VAL A 217 -18.65 -3.06 -10.73
N ASN A 218 -17.36 -2.79 -10.52
CA ASN A 218 -16.66 -1.63 -11.07
C ASN A 218 -15.22 -2.02 -11.46
N SER A 219 -14.59 -1.23 -12.32
CA SER A 219 -13.24 -1.49 -12.84
C SER A 219 -12.18 -1.56 -11.74
N SER A 220 -12.28 -0.71 -10.71
CA SER A 220 -11.33 -0.70 -9.59
C SER A 220 -11.29 -2.04 -8.84
N LYS A 221 -12.45 -2.68 -8.69
CA LYS A 221 -12.56 -4.01 -8.07
C LYS A 221 -11.92 -5.10 -8.92
N ASP A 222 -12.06 -5.03 -10.25
CA ASP A 222 -11.46 -6.00 -11.17
C ASP A 222 -9.93 -5.93 -11.10
N SER A 223 -9.36 -4.72 -11.11
CA SER A 223 -7.93 -4.50 -10.85
C SER A 223 -7.49 -5.14 -9.54
N GLU A 224 -8.21 -4.89 -8.44
CA GLU A 224 -7.86 -5.46 -7.13
C GLU A 224 -7.92 -6.99 -7.09
N MET A 225 -8.90 -7.60 -7.75
CA MET A 225 -8.98 -9.06 -7.87
C MET A 225 -7.80 -9.64 -8.65
N VAL A 226 -7.38 -8.98 -9.73
CA VAL A 226 -6.21 -9.38 -10.53
C VAL A 226 -4.93 -9.28 -9.70
N GLU A 227 -4.77 -8.21 -8.91
CA GLU A 227 -3.61 -8.04 -8.03
C GLU A 227 -3.56 -9.11 -6.93
N CYS A 228 -4.71 -9.44 -6.32
CA CYS A 228 -4.81 -10.57 -5.40
C CYS A 228 -4.45 -11.90 -6.09
N ALA A 229 -4.98 -12.16 -7.29
CA ALA A 229 -4.68 -13.37 -8.05
C ALA A 229 -3.20 -13.48 -8.38
N ARG A 230 -2.56 -12.36 -8.75
CA ARG A 230 -1.13 -12.28 -9.00
C ARG A 230 -0.32 -12.59 -7.75
N ALA A 231 -0.69 -12.02 -6.60
CA ALA A 231 -0.06 -12.30 -5.32
C ALA A 231 -0.16 -13.79 -4.94
N LEU A 232 -1.34 -14.40 -5.10
CA LEU A 232 -1.54 -15.84 -4.89
C LEU A 232 -0.65 -16.70 -5.81
N SER A 233 -0.48 -16.30 -7.07
CA SER A 233 0.41 -16.99 -8.01
C SER A 233 1.89 -16.86 -7.65
N GLN A 234 2.30 -15.76 -7.02
CA GLN A 234 3.67 -15.56 -6.52
C GLN A 234 3.94 -16.42 -5.27
N ILE A 235 2.94 -16.56 -4.39
CA ILE A 235 2.99 -17.52 -3.27
C ILE A 235 3.10 -18.95 -3.80
N GLY A 236 2.41 -19.26 -4.90
CA GLY A 236 2.59 -20.52 -5.64
C GLY A 236 1.96 -21.74 -4.97
N ASP A 237 1.00 -21.55 -4.06
CA ASP A 237 0.24 -22.66 -3.46
C ASP A 237 -0.92 -23.08 -4.38
N PRO A 238 -0.91 -24.32 -4.94
CA PRO A 238 -1.94 -24.80 -5.85
C PRO A 238 -3.36 -24.81 -5.27
N LYS A 239 -3.52 -24.76 -3.94
CA LYS A 239 -4.84 -24.65 -3.29
C LYS A 239 -5.59 -23.38 -3.71
N SER A 240 -4.86 -22.36 -4.15
CA SER A 240 -5.42 -21.08 -4.63
C SER A 240 -6.05 -21.17 -6.02
N THR A 241 -5.80 -22.26 -6.76
CA THR A 241 -6.25 -22.43 -8.16
C THR A 241 -7.76 -22.21 -8.30
N ALA A 242 -8.55 -22.74 -7.37
CA ALA A 242 -10.01 -22.65 -7.47
C ALA A 242 -10.51 -21.21 -7.33
N VAL A 243 -9.88 -20.39 -6.48
CA VAL A 243 -10.30 -18.97 -6.33
C VAL A 243 -9.77 -18.12 -7.48
N VAL A 244 -8.57 -18.38 -7.98
CA VAL A 244 -8.02 -17.67 -9.15
C VAL A 244 -8.85 -17.97 -10.40
N ARG A 245 -9.34 -19.21 -10.54
CA ARG A 245 -10.28 -19.57 -11.62
C ARG A 245 -11.56 -18.73 -11.57
N LYS A 246 -12.09 -18.44 -10.38
CA LYS A 246 -13.28 -17.56 -10.25
C LYS A 246 -13.00 -16.14 -10.74
N VAL A 247 -11.79 -15.62 -10.54
CA VAL A 247 -11.39 -14.31 -11.09
C VAL A 247 -11.36 -14.38 -12.62
N THR A 248 -10.76 -15.42 -13.19
CA THR A 248 -10.75 -15.58 -14.66
C THR A 248 -12.15 -15.76 -15.24
N ASP A 249 -13.04 -16.48 -14.55
CA ASP A 249 -14.44 -16.67 -14.96
C ASP A 249 -15.20 -15.34 -14.93
N HIS A 250 -15.04 -14.54 -13.88
CA HIS A 250 -15.64 -13.21 -13.74
C HIS A 250 -15.19 -12.27 -14.87
N LEU A 251 -13.89 -12.16 -15.12
CA LEU A 251 -13.38 -11.27 -16.18
C LEU A 251 -13.78 -11.76 -17.58
N SER A 252 -13.78 -13.08 -17.80
CA SER A 252 -14.25 -13.66 -19.08
C SER A 252 -15.74 -13.40 -19.32
N TYR A 253 -16.54 -13.39 -18.27
CA TYR A 253 -17.95 -13.03 -18.34
C TYR A 253 -18.13 -11.56 -18.77
N TRP A 254 -17.27 -10.65 -18.32
CA TRP A 254 -17.31 -9.26 -18.78
C TRP A 254 -16.90 -9.07 -20.24
N ILE A 255 -15.91 -9.83 -20.73
CA ILE A 255 -15.63 -9.92 -22.17
C ILE A 255 -16.89 -10.35 -22.94
N TYR A 256 -17.58 -11.38 -22.45
CA TYR A 256 -18.85 -11.81 -23.06
C TYR A 256 -19.90 -10.70 -23.04
N MET A 257 -20.17 -10.08 -21.89
CA MET A 257 -21.24 -9.07 -21.77
C MET A 257 -21.03 -7.86 -22.66
N GLN A 258 -19.77 -7.49 -22.92
CA GLN A 258 -19.41 -6.34 -23.74
C GLN A 258 -19.40 -6.66 -25.24
N TYR A 259 -18.90 -7.84 -25.61
CA TYR A 259 -18.66 -8.21 -27.01
C TYR A 259 -19.59 -9.31 -27.52
N ARG A 260 -20.65 -9.66 -26.78
CA ARG A 260 -21.70 -10.55 -27.31
C ARG A 260 -22.36 -9.95 -28.56
N PRO A 261 -22.92 -10.80 -29.44
CA PRO A 261 -23.68 -10.34 -30.60
C PRO A 261 -24.70 -9.27 -30.20
N SER A 262 -24.89 -8.25 -31.04
CA SER A 262 -25.82 -7.15 -30.76
C SER A 262 -27.25 -7.63 -30.48
N GLU A 263 -27.65 -8.74 -31.12
CA GLU A 263 -28.93 -9.42 -30.94
C GLU A 263 -29.16 -9.96 -29.51
N GLU A 264 -28.08 -10.25 -28.76
CA GLU A 264 -28.15 -10.68 -27.35
C GLU A 264 -28.21 -9.49 -26.38
N GLY A 265 -28.16 -8.26 -26.88
CA GLY A 265 -28.24 -7.01 -26.11
C GLY A 265 -26.94 -6.67 -25.38
N ARG A 266 -25.98 -6.02 -26.04
CA ARG A 266 -24.69 -5.65 -25.41
C ARG A 266 -24.87 -4.80 -24.16
N SER A 267 -24.02 -5.02 -23.15
CA SER A 267 -23.88 -4.06 -22.05
C SER A 267 -22.89 -2.96 -22.46
N ALA A 268 -23.33 -1.71 -22.43
CA ALA A 268 -22.50 -0.55 -22.77
C ALA A 268 -21.53 -0.13 -21.64
N GLY A 269 -21.58 -0.79 -20.48
CA GLY A 269 -20.92 -0.35 -19.25
C GLY A 269 -20.03 -1.38 -18.55
N GLY A 270 -19.55 -2.41 -19.25
CA GLY A 270 -18.60 -3.37 -18.69
C GLY A 270 -17.17 -2.80 -18.66
N SER A 271 -16.39 -3.16 -17.63
CA SER A 271 -14.93 -3.01 -17.68
C SER A 271 -14.35 -4.27 -18.31
N SER A 272 -14.00 -4.21 -19.60
CA SER A 272 -13.28 -5.28 -20.29
C SER A 272 -11.82 -4.90 -20.51
N ASP A 273 -11.07 -4.67 -19.44
CA ASP A 273 -9.65 -4.41 -19.57
C ASP A 273 -8.93 -5.71 -19.99
N ILE A 274 -8.47 -5.73 -21.25
CA ILE A 274 -7.76 -6.87 -21.85
C ILE A 274 -6.49 -7.20 -21.04
N PRO A 275 -5.62 -6.24 -20.69
CA PRO A 275 -4.52 -6.47 -19.75
C PRO A 275 -4.92 -7.15 -18.45
N GLU A 276 -6.02 -6.76 -17.82
CA GLU A 276 -6.50 -7.37 -16.57
C GLU A 276 -6.91 -8.85 -16.76
N LEU A 277 -7.67 -9.14 -17.81
CA LEU A 277 -8.05 -10.49 -18.20
C LEU A 277 -6.82 -11.39 -18.33
N PHE A 278 -5.83 -10.94 -19.10
CA PHE A 278 -4.59 -11.68 -19.32
C PHE A 278 -3.76 -11.78 -18.04
N GLY A 279 -3.78 -10.77 -17.17
CA GLY A 279 -3.16 -10.79 -15.85
C GLY A 279 -3.70 -11.92 -14.97
N ALA A 280 -5.03 -12.09 -14.90
CA ALA A 280 -5.66 -13.18 -14.16
C ALA A 280 -5.34 -14.56 -14.75
N TYR A 281 -5.37 -14.70 -16.08
CA TYR A 281 -5.01 -15.96 -16.74
C TYR A 281 -3.53 -16.31 -16.58
N LYS A 282 -2.64 -15.31 -16.56
CA LYS A 282 -1.21 -15.52 -16.26
C LYS A 282 -1.01 -16.00 -14.83
N ALA A 283 -1.77 -15.47 -13.87
CA ALA A 283 -1.76 -15.96 -12.49
C ALA A 283 -2.22 -17.44 -12.41
N LEU A 284 -3.29 -17.80 -13.12
CA LEU A 284 -3.79 -19.17 -13.23
C LEU A 284 -2.74 -20.11 -13.87
N ALA A 285 -2.10 -19.66 -14.94
CA ALA A 285 -1.03 -20.38 -15.62
C ALA A 285 0.18 -20.66 -14.70
N LYS A 286 0.58 -19.67 -13.90
CA LYS A 286 1.65 -19.81 -12.88
C LYS A 286 1.32 -20.80 -11.77
N LEU A 287 0.04 -21.04 -11.49
CA LEU A 287 -0.43 -22.09 -10.57
C LEU A 287 -0.51 -23.49 -11.23
N GLY A 288 0.06 -23.66 -12.43
CA GLY A 288 0.16 -24.94 -13.13
C GLY A 288 -0.97 -25.20 -14.13
N GLN A 289 -1.89 -24.25 -14.34
CA GLN A 289 -3.04 -24.40 -15.23
C GLN A 289 -2.85 -23.75 -16.61
N LYS A 290 -1.63 -23.80 -17.17
CA LYS A 290 -1.27 -23.16 -18.44
C LYS A 290 -2.16 -23.59 -19.61
N LYS A 291 -2.39 -24.90 -19.74
CA LYS A 291 -3.23 -25.47 -20.81
C LYS A 291 -4.67 -24.97 -20.70
N GLU A 292 -5.23 -24.96 -19.49
CA GLU A 292 -6.58 -24.44 -19.25
C GLU A 292 -6.68 -22.95 -19.62
N ALA A 293 -5.72 -22.14 -19.17
CA ALA A 293 -5.69 -20.71 -19.45
C ALA A 293 -5.65 -20.41 -20.96
N LEU A 294 -4.78 -21.10 -21.71
CA LEU A 294 -4.67 -20.92 -23.15
C LEU A 294 -5.92 -21.36 -23.92
N ILE A 295 -6.54 -22.49 -23.54
CA ILE A 295 -7.78 -22.95 -24.16
C ILE A 295 -8.87 -21.90 -24.02
N ARG A 296 -9.07 -21.39 -22.80
CA ARG A 296 -10.11 -20.39 -22.53
C ARG A 296 -9.85 -19.05 -23.24
N LEU A 297 -8.61 -18.57 -23.27
CA LEU A 297 -8.26 -17.36 -24.01
C LEU A 297 -8.50 -17.50 -25.52
N LYS A 298 -8.16 -18.65 -26.12
CA LYS A 298 -8.45 -18.95 -27.54
C LYS A 298 -9.95 -19.11 -27.81
N GLU A 299 -10.72 -19.58 -26.84
CA GLU A 299 -12.18 -19.61 -26.96
C GLU A 299 -12.77 -18.20 -26.99
N LEU A 300 -12.29 -17.28 -26.15
CA LEU A 300 -12.69 -15.88 -26.17
C LEU A 300 -12.30 -15.21 -27.50
N GLU A 301 -11.07 -15.46 -27.98
CA GLU A 301 -10.61 -15.00 -29.30
C GLU A 301 -11.59 -15.42 -30.39
N ARG A 302 -11.87 -16.73 -30.49
CA ARG A 302 -12.73 -17.30 -31.54
C ARG A 302 -14.14 -16.72 -31.50
N LYS A 303 -14.68 -16.48 -30.30
CA LYS A 303 -16.07 -16.05 -30.11
C LYS A 303 -16.27 -14.55 -30.27
N TYR A 304 -15.36 -13.73 -29.74
CA TYR A 304 -15.64 -12.32 -29.50
C TYR A 304 -14.65 -11.36 -30.18
N LEU A 305 -13.49 -11.82 -30.66
CA LEU A 305 -12.47 -10.92 -31.22
C LEU A 305 -13.01 -10.06 -32.37
N LYS A 306 -13.85 -10.62 -33.25
CA LYS A 306 -14.42 -9.88 -34.40
C LYS A 306 -15.38 -8.76 -33.98
N GLU A 307 -15.98 -8.87 -32.80
CA GLU A 307 -16.91 -7.88 -32.25
C GLU A 307 -16.19 -6.75 -31.50
N MET A 308 -14.90 -6.93 -31.20
CA MET A 308 -14.06 -5.92 -30.56
C MET A 308 -13.64 -4.84 -31.56
N GLU A 309 -13.35 -3.64 -31.06
CA GLU A 309 -12.75 -2.58 -31.88
C GLU A 309 -11.32 -2.93 -32.30
N GLN A 310 -10.85 -2.37 -33.41
CA GLN A 310 -9.54 -2.72 -33.99
C GLN A 310 -8.38 -2.56 -33.00
N HIS A 311 -8.42 -1.51 -32.16
CA HIS A 311 -7.37 -1.27 -31.17
C HIS A 311 -7.36 -2.37 -30.09
N THR A 312 -8.53 -2.78 -29.60
CA THR A 312 -8.70 -3.86 -28.63
C THR A 312 -8.31 -5.21 -29.23
N GLN A 313 -8.65 -5.47 -30.50
CA GLN A 313 -8.22 -6.69 -31.20
C GLN A 313 -6.69 -6.80 -31.24
N ASN A 314 -6.01 -5.71 -31.59
CA ASN A 314 -4.55 -5.67 -31.63
C ASN A 314 -3.94 -5.98 -30.27
N GLU A 315 -4.50 -5.40 -29.21
CA GLU A 315 -4.07 -5.67 -27.84
C GLU A 315 -4.32 -7.12 -27.41
N PHE A 316 -5.50 -7.68 -27.72
CA PHE A 316 -5.85 -9.07 -27.43
C PHE A 316 -4.87 -10.03 -28.11
N ILE A 317 -4.65 -9.88 -29.42
CA ILE A 317 -3.75 -10.74 -30.20
C ILE A 317 -2.31 -10.63 -29.67
N LYS A 318 -1.85 -9.41 -29.34
CA LYS A 318 -0.52 -9.20 -28.76
C LYS A 318 -0.37 -9.98 -27.45
N ASN A 319 -1.31 -9.82 -26.52
CA ASN A 319 -1.29 -10.52 -25.24
C ASN A 319 -1.44 -12.04 -25.41
N LEU A 320 -2.21 -12.53 -26.38
CA LEU A 320 -2.35 -13.95 -26.68
C LEU A 320 -1.04 -14.57 -27.16
N LYS A 321 -0.30 -13.89 -28.05
CA LYS A 321 1.05 -14.32 -28.48
C LYS A 321 2.04 -14.38 -27.33
N GLU A 322 1.92 -13.49 -26.35
CA GLU A 322 2.72 -13.56 -25.12
C GLU A 322 2.27 -14.73 -24.23
N ALA A 323 0.97 -15.00 -24.16
CA ALA A 323 0.41 -16.09 -23.38
C ALA A 323 0.86 -17.48 -23.85
N GLU A 324 1.01 -17.67 -25.16
CA GLU A 324 1.51 -18.92 -25.74
C GLU A 324 2.94 -19.29 -25.28
N LYS A 325 3.68 -18.35 -24.67
CA LYS A 325 5.04 -18.54 -24.16
C LYS A 325 5.11 -18.78 -22.64
N TRP A 326 3.98 -18.82 -21.94
CA TRP A 326 3.94 -18.89 -20.46
C TRP A 326 4.54 -20.16 -19.86
#